data_AF-X0XZ95-F1
#
_entry.id   AF-X0XZ95-F1
#
_cell.length_a   1.000
_cell.length_b   1.000
_cell.length_c   1.000
_cell.angle_alpha   90.00
_cell.angle_beta   90.00
_cell.angle_gamma   90.00
#
_symmetry.space_group_name_H-M   'P 1'
#
loop_
_entity.id
_entity.type
_entity.pdbx_description
1 polymer ?
#
loop_
_entity_poly.entity_id
_entity_poly.type
_entity_poly.pdbx_seq_one_letter_code
_entity_poly.pdbx_strand_id
1 'polypeptide(L)' 'SRPRRGVFALRSPMRPNPIGVTVVDLVSVEGNVLCVHNLDAINGTPVLDLKPA' A
#
# COMPACT_ATOMS: atom_id res chain seq x y z
N SER A 1 -11.46 16.98 18.61
CA SER A 1 -10.27 16.13 18.35
C SER A 1 -10.73 14.69 18.24
N ARG A 2 -10.16 13.88 17.34
CA ARG A 2 -10.44 12.42 17.35
C ARG A 2 -9.73 11.82 18.57
N PRO A 3 -10.37 10.89 19.33
CA PRO A 3 -9.71 10.24 20.46
C PRO A 3 -8.50 9.45 19.99
N ARG A 4 -7.45 9.39 20.81
CA ARG A 4 -6.29 8.53 20.54
C ARG A 4 -6.77 7.07 20.50
N ARG A 5 -6.25 6.30 19.54
CA ARG A 5 -6.53 4.88 19.36
C ARG A 5 -5.20 4.15 19.16
N GLY A 6 -5.13 2.91 19.62
CA GLY A 6 -3.96 2.06 19.40
C GLY A 6 -3.72 1.85 17.90
N VAL A 7 -2.45 1.79 17.49
CA VAL A 7 -2.07 1.74 16.06
C VAL A 7 -2.62 0.50 15.35
N PHE A 8 -2.72 -0.64 16.02
CA PHE A 8 -3.24 -1.88 15.45
C PHE A 8 -4.76 -1.87 15.23
N ALA A 9 -5.48 -0.91 15.83
CA ALA A 9 -6.89 -0.66 15.55
C ALA A 9 -7.10 0.33 14.37
N LEU A 10 -6.02 0.72 13.68
CA LEU A 10 -6.00 1.71 12.61
C LEU A 10 -5.27 1.16 11.37
N ARG A 11 -5.47 1.84 10.24
CA ARG A 11 -4.61 1.72 9.05
C ARG A 11 -3.56 2.82 8.98
N SER A 12 -3.06 3.29 10.12
CA SER A 12 -2.05 4.36 10.17
C SER A 12 -0.76 3.93 9.46
N PRO A 13 -0.11 4.79 8.65
CA PRO A 13 1.24 4.51 8.13
C PRO A 13 2.29 4.53 9.25
N MET A 14 2.02 5.22 10.36
CA MET A 14 2.89 5.31 11.53
C MET A 14 2.74 4.07 12.43
N ARG A 15 3.36 2.96 12.03
CA ARG A 15 3.34 1.66 12.73
C ARG A 15 4.77 1.11 12.90
N PRO A 16 5.04 0.20 13.87
CA PRO A 16 6.39 -0.32 14.11
C PRO A 16 7.07 -0.90 12.87
N ASN A 17 6.31 -1.59 12.01
CA ASN A 17 6.75 -2.07 10.71
C ASN A 17 5.91 -1.39 9.61
N PRO A 18 6.40 -0.33 8.93
CA PRO A 18 5.62 0.54 8.05
C PRO A 18 5.30 -0.09 6.68
N ILE A 19 4.67 -1.26 6.71
CA ILE A 19 4.25 -2.03 5.54
C ILE A 19 2.78 -1.72 5.25
N GLY A 20 2.53 -1.14 4.07
CA GLY A 20 1.19 -0.92 3.52
C GLY A 20 0.77 -2.06 2.59
N VAL A 21 -0.53 -2.29 2.46
CA VAL A 21 -1.10 -3.26 1.52
C VAL A 21 -2.34 -2.64 0.90
N THR A 22 -2.38 -2.67 -0.42
CA THR A 22 -3.46 -2.07 -1.22
C THR A 22 -3.80 -3.05 -2.32
N VAL A 23 -5.08 -3.40 -2.43
CA VAL A 23 -5.59 -4.14 -3.59
C VAL A 23 -5.73 -3.14 -4.72
N VAL A 24 -5.13 -3.44 -5.86
CA VAL A 24 -5.07 -2.55 -7.02
C VAL A 24 -5.67 -3.24 -8.24
N ASP A 25 -6.16 -2.44 -9.18
CA ASP A 25 -6.59 -2.95 -10.47
C ASP A 25 -5.39 -2.97 -11.42
N LEU A 26 -5.04 -4.15 -11.96
CA LEU A 26 -3.98 -4.29 -12.96
C LEU A 26 -4.48 -3.82 -14.32
N VAL A 27 -3.84 -2.81 -14.90
CA VAL A 27 -4.22 -2.18 -16.17
C VAL A 27 -3.40 -2.75 -17.33
N SER A 28 -2.08 -2.82 -17.18
CA SER A 28 -1.17 -3.40 -18.19
C SER A 28 0.10 -3.97 -17.55
N VAL A 29 0.75 -4.85 -18.31
CA VAL A 29 2.06 -5.42 -17.98
C VAL A 29 3.01 -5.13 -19.14
N GLU A 30 4.08 -4.40 -18.86
CA GLU A 30 5.08 -3.98 -19.84
C GLU A 30 6.47 -4.40 -19.35
N GLY A 31 6.88 -5.62 -19.71
CA GLY A 31 8.12 -6.20 -19.21
C GLY A 31 8.09 -6.36 -17.69
N ASN A 32 8.92 -5.61 -16.98
CA ASN A 32 8.97 -5.60 -15.50
C ASN A 32 8.17 -4.44 -14.87
N VAL A 33 7.35 -3.74 -15.65
CA VAL A 33 6.50 -2.64 -15.19
C VAL A 33 5.05 -3.07 -15.15
N LEU A 34 4.39 -2.82 -14.01
CA LEU A 34 2.95 -3.02 -13.83
C LEU A 34 2.26 -1.66 -13.73
N CYS A 35 1.37 -1.36 -14.67
CA CYS A 35 0.53 -0.18 -14.60
C CYS A 35 -0.74 -0.54 -13.82
N VAL A 36 -1.04 0.21 -12.75
CA VAL A 36 -2.14 -0.10 -11.84
C VAL A 36 -2.96 1.14 -11.50
N HIS A 37 -4.22 0.94 -11.14
CA HIS A 37 -5.06 1.98 -10.52
C HIS A 37 -5.22 1.74 -9.01
N ASN A 38 -5.57 2.80 -8.28
CA ASN A 38 -5.91 2.78 -6.86
C ASN A 38 -4.76 2.48 -5.88
N LEU A 39 -3.50 2.56 -6.32
CA LEU A 39 -2.34 2.54 -5.42
C LEU A 39 -2.26 3.85 -4.61
N ASP A 40 -2.21 3.75 -3.29
CA ASP A 40 -2.14 4.88 -2.34
C ASP A 40 -0.72 5.16 -1.83
N ALA A 41 0.30 4.62 -2.52
CA ALA A 41 1.70 4.84 -2.22
C ALA A 41 2.22 6.14 -2.87
N ILE A 42 3.14 6.82 -2.18
CA ILE A 42 3.81 8.01 -2.71
C ILE A 42 4.86 7.56 -3.74
N ASN A 43 5.11 8.38 -4.77
CA ASN A 43 6.15 8.11 -5.76
C ASN A 43 7.50 7.78 -5.10
N GLY A 44 8.15 6.69 -5.54
CA GLY A 44 9.40 6.19 -4.97
C GLY A 44 9.24 5.30 -3.73
N THR A 45 8.02 5.01 -3.28
CA THR A 45 7.80 4.02 -2.20
C THR A 45 8.32 2.63 -2.64
N PRO A 46 9.18 1.97 -1.85
CA PRO A 46 9.68 0.65 -2.20
C PRO A 46 8.58 -0.41 -2.24
N VAL A 47 8.62 -1.26 -3.27
CA VAL A 47 7.76 -2.46 -3.36
C VAL A 47 8.46 -3.61 -2.64
N LEU A 48 7.74 -4.27 -1.72
CA LEU A 48 8.26 -5.40 -0.96
C LEU A 48 7.80 -6.75 -1.50
N ASP A 49 6.54 -6.85 -1.94
CA ASP A 49 5.88 -8.10 -2.31
C ASP A 49 4.66 -7.85 -3.21
N LEU A 50 4.28 -8.85 -4.00
CA LEU A 50 3.10 -8.85 -4.87
C LEU A 50 2.41 -10.22 -4.78
N LYS A 51 1.07 -10.23 -4.73
CA LYS A 51 0.26 -11.45 -4.66
C LYS A 51 -1.02 -11.32 -5.51
N PRO A 52 -1.52 -12.41 -6.11
CA PRO A 52 -2.90 -12.44 -6.59
C PRO A 52 -3.85 -12.23 -5.40
N ALA A 53 -4.94 -11.50 -5.63
CA ALA A 53 -5.96 -11.22 -4.63
C ALA A 53 -6.77 -12.47 -4.25
#